data_AF-A0AAN9N886-F1
#
_entry.id   AF-A0AAN9N886-F1
#
_cell.length_a   1.000
_cell.length_b   1.000
_cell.length_c   1.000
_cell.angle_alpha   90.00
_cell.angle_beta   90.00
_cell.angle_gamma   90.00
#
_symmetry.space_group_name_H-M   'P 1'
#
loop_
_entity.id
_entity.type
_entity.pdbx_description
1 polymer ?
#
loop_
_entity_poly.entity_id
_entity_poly.type
_entity_poly.pdbx_seq_one_letter_code
_entity_poly.pdbx_strand_id
1 'polypeptide(L)'
;MYSCFNTRQVNVNGSIITYIVKERVEVEGNEKGVKSFEVLYETTKLDIRCICSLLNYKGYLCRHALNVLNYNGVEEIPSRYILRRWTRDFKQTFNQFHASSNIDTYNPVHLYTHLFNSALPVLEVGAQSQEHYMVAVKELQELLDKFDIEDNKSM
;
A
#
# COMPACT_ATOMS: atom_id res chain seq x y z
N MET A 1 -2.62 -21.64 6.17
CA MET A 1 -3.38 -20.45 5.70
C MET A 1 -4.67 -20.38 6.52
N TYR A 2 -4.78 -19.45 7.46
CA TYR A 2 -5.95 -19.36 8.34
C TYR A 2 -7.17 -18.88 7.54
N SER A 3 -8.19 -19.73 7.46
CA SER A 3 -9.41 -19.46 6.69
C SER A 3 -10.50 -18.92 7.60
N CYS A 4 -11.20 -17.89 7.13
CA CYS A 4 -12.51 -17.54 7.66
C CYS A 4 -13.46 -18.72 7.39
N PHE A 5 -14.04 -19.30 8.43
CA PHE A 5 -14.77 -20.58 8.30
C PHE A 5 -16.25 -20.49 8.65
N ASN A 6 -16.70 -19.37 9.22
CA ASN A 6 -18.10 -19.15 9.53
C ASN A 6 -18.41 -17.67 9.39
N THR A 7 -19.39 -17.36 8.55
CA THR A 7 -19.87 -16.00 8.31
C THR A 7 -21.36 -16.02 8.54
N ARG A 8 -21.85 -15.18 9.46
CA ARG A 8 -23.28 -15.08 9.73
C ARG A 8 -23.70 -13.63 9.81
N GLN A 9 -24.84 -13.32 9.23
CA GLN A 9 -25.54 -12.07 9.48
C GLN A 9 -26.16 -12.12 10.88
N VAL A 10 -26.02 -11.04 11.65
CA VAL A 10 -26.53 -10.97 13.04
C VAL A 10 -27.48 -9.81 13.29
N ASN A 11 -27.42 -8.74 12.48
CA ASN A 11 -28.30 -7.58 12.60
C ASN A 11 -28.49 -6.89 11.25
N VAL A 12 -29.64 -6.27 11.05
CA VAL A 12 -29.95 -5.36 9.95
C VAL A 12 -30.58 -4.11 10.54
N ASN A 13 -29.90 -2.96 10.38
CA ASN A 13 -30.39 -1.66 10.79
C ASN A 13 -30.44 -0.71 9.58
N GLY A 14 -31.61 -0.60 8.96
CA GLY A 14 -31.78 0.14 7.71
C GLY A 14 -30.90 -0.43 6.59
N SER A 15 -30.02 0.38 6.02
CA SER A 15 -29.08 -0.03 4.96
C SER A 15 -27.82 -0.72 5.50
N ILE A 16 -27.64 -0.83 6.82
CA ILE A 16 -26.44 -1.42 7.41
C ILE A 16 -26.74 -2.84 7.89
N ILE A 17 -25.96 -3.80 7.39
CA ILE A 17 -25.99 -5.20 7.79
C ILE A 17 -24.73 -5.49 8.61
N THR A 18 -24.90 -6.10 9.79
CA THR A 18 -23.80 -6.54 10.63
C THR A 18 -23.58 -8.04 10.44
N TYR A 19 -22.34 -8.41 10.13
CA TYR A 19 -21.87 -9.79 10.04
C TYR A 19 -20.89 -10.11 11.15
N ILE A 20 -20.88 -11.38 11.58
CA ILE A 20 -19.84 -11.96 12.41
C ILE A 20 -19.07 -12.99 11.56
N VAL A 21 -17.77 -12.77 11.40
CA VAL A 21 -16.85 -13.67 10.71
C VAL A 21 -15.95 -14.35 11.74
N LYS A 22 -15.97 -15.69 11.80
CA LYS A 22 -15.07 -16.47 12.66
C LYS A 22 -13.83 -16.91 11.92
N GLU A 23 -12.72 -16.86 12.62
CA GLU A 23 -11.42 -17.26 12.13
C GLU A 23 -10.66 -18.07 13.18
N ARG A 24 -9.94 -19.10 12.71
CA ARG A 24 -8.99 -19.85 13.54
C ARG A 24 -7.69 -19.05 13.66
N VAL A 25 -7.25 -18.81 14.88
CA VAL A 25 -5.98 -18.13 15.17
C VAL A 25 -5.12 -19.04 16.04
N GLU A 26 -3.80 -18.97 15.87
CA GLU A 26 -2.90 -19.57 16.85
C GLU A 26 -2.88 -18.68 18.10
N VAL A 27 -3.05 -19.34 19.24
CA VAL A 27 -2.81 -18.78 20.57
C VAL A 27 -1.46 -19.34 21.02
N GLU A 28 -0.75 -18.60 21.88
CA GLU A 28 0.56 -19.01 22.40
C GLU A 28 0.53 -20.47 22.87
N GLY A 29 1.52 -21.27 22.44
CA GLY A 29 1.63 -22.67 22.86
C GLY A 29 0.84 -23.70 22.03
N ASN A 30 0.75 -23.55 20.70
CA ASN A 30 0.07 -24.49 19.77
C ASN A 30 -1.45 -24.66 19.98
N GLU A 31 -2.08 -23.82 20.80
CA GLU A 31 -3.53 -23.85 20.97
C GLU A 31 -4.23 -23.16 19.81
N LYS A 32 -5.19 -23.85 19.19
CA LYS A 32 -6.03 -23.28 18.11
C LYS A 32 -7.20 -22.52 18.73
N GLY A 33 -7.09 -21.20 18.79
CA GLY A 33 -8.17 -20.31 19.19
C GLY A 33 -9.15 -19.99 18.06
N VAL A 34 -10.33 -19.48 18.42
CA VAL A 34 -11.30 -18.92 17.47
C VAL A 34 -11.57 -17.48 17.86
N LYS A 35 -11.31 -16.55 16.93
CA LYS A 35 -11.68 -15.14 17.08
C LYS A 35 -12.89 -14.81 16.20
N SER A 36 -13.73 -13.91 16.69
CA SER A 36 -14.89 -13.39 15.97
C SER A 36 -14.63 -11.95 15.59
N PHE A 37 -14.89 -11.61 14.33
CA PHE A 37 -14.70 -10.28 13.77
C PHE A 37 -16.04 -9.73 13.31
N GLU A 38 -16.42 -8.60 13.87
CA GLU A 38 -17.60 -7.87 13.40
C GLU A 38 -17.27 -7.09 12.13
N VAL A 39 -18.15 -7.21 11.14
CA VAL A 39 -18.05 -6.54 9.85
C VAL A 39 -19.39 -5.87 9.56
N LEU A 40 -19.36 -4.55 9.38
CA LEU A 40 -20.48 -3.73 8.96
C LEU A 40 -20.45 -3.58 7.44
N TYR A 41 -21.57 -3.83 6.78
CA TYR A 41 -21.76 -3.68 5.35
C TYR A 41 -22.94 -2.75 5.08
N GLU A 42 -22.68 -1.61 4.44
CA GLU A 42 -23.70 -0.65 4.00
C GLU A 42 -24.10 -0.94 2.56
N THR A 43 -25.30 -1.45 2.36
CA THR A 43 -25.78 -1.94 1.05
C THR A 43 -25.92 -0.83 0.00
N THR A 44 -26.25 0.39 0.43
CA THR A 44 -26.49 1.53 -0.48
C THR A 44 -25.19 2.12 -1.03
N LYS A 45 -24.13 2.15 -0.21
CA LYS A 45 -22.85 2.73 -0.59
C LYS A 45 -21.80 1.68 -0.97
N LEU A 46 -22.11 0.39 -0.79
CA LEU A 46 -21.11 -0.69 -0.82
C LEU A 46 -19.93 -0.37 0.11
N ASP A 47 -20.21 0.26 1.26
CA ASP A 47 -19.21 0.54 2.28
C ASP A 47 -19.06 -0.67 3.21
N ILE A 48 -17.84 -1.01 3.57
CA ILE A 48 -17.51 -2.14 4.43
C ILE A 48 -16.47 -1.75 5.47
N ARG A 49 -16.77 -2.08 6.73
CA ARG A 49 -15.91 -1.79 7.88
C ARG A 49 -15.78 -3.04 8.73
N CYS A 50 -14.56 -3.43 9.05
CA CYS A 50 -14.28 -4.56 9.94
C CYS A 50 -13.51 -4.07 11.16
N ILE A 51 -13.81 -4.64 12.34
CA ILE A 51 -13.10 -4.31 13.59
C ILE A 51 -11.59 -4.60 13.52
N CYS A 52 -11.15 -5.44 12.56
CA CYS A 52 -9.73 -5.66 12.25
C CYS A 52 -8.98 -4.35 11.93
N SER A 53 -9.69 -3.32 11.46
CA SER A 53 -9.17 -2.01 11.08
C SER A 53 -7.98 -2.04 10.10
N LEU A 54 -7.80 -3.13 9.35
CA LEU A 54 -6.66 -3.31 8.44
C LEU A 54 -6.66 -2.31 7.29
N LEU A 55 -7.84 -1.85 6.86
CA LEU A 55 -7.93 -0.76 5.89
C LEU A 55 -7.34 0.52 6.46
N ASN A 56 -7.61 0.86 7.72
CA ASN A 56 -7.04 2.07 8.32
C ASN A 56 -5.54 1.92 8.59
N TYR A 57 -5.10 0.72 8.99
CA TYR A 57 -3.71 0.46 9.36
C TYR A 57 -2.77 0.22 8.15
N LYS A 58 -3.23 -0.51 7.12
CA LYS A 58 -2.43 -0.89 5.94
C LYS A 58 -3.02 -0.42 4.61
N GLY A 59 -4.21 0.18 4.60
CA GLY A 59 -4.92 0.67 3.40
C GLY A 59 -5.27 -0.39 2.37
N TYR A 60 -5.57 -1.60 2.82
CA TYR A 60 -6.28 -2.59 2.02
C TYR A 60 -7.27 -3.37 2.89
N LEU A 61 -8.30 -3.93 2.26
CA LEU A 61 -9.35 -4.67 2.96
C LEU A 61 -8.78 -5.94 3.63
N CYS A 62 -9.17 -6.22 4.87
CA CYS A 62 -8.85 -7.52 5.48
C CYS A 62 -9.68 -8.64 4.86
N ARG A 63 -9.18 -9.87 5.01
CA ARG A 63 -9.90 -11.09 4.58
C ARG A 63 -11.35 -11.15 5.07
N HIS A 64 -11.65 -10.62 6.26
CA HIS A 64 -13.01 -10.62 6.81
C HIS A 64 -13.95 -9.75 5.99
N ALA A 65 -13.49 -8.55 5.60
CA ALA A 65 -14.24 -7.65 4.75
C ALA A 65 -14.41 -8.25 3.35
N LEU A 66 -13.33 -8.77 2.75
CA LEU A 66 -13.39 -9.44 1.44
C LEU A 66 -14.36 -10.62 1.45
N ASN A 67 -14.35 -11.42 2.50
CA ASN A 67 -15.26 -12.54 2.67
C ASN A 67 -16.74 -12.10 2.78
N VAL A 68 -17.03 -10.96 3.42
CA VAL A 68 -18.40 -10.42 3.49
C VAL A 68 -18.84 -9.79 2.16
N LEU A 69 -17.93 -9.14 1.42
CA LEU A 69 -18.23 -8.70 0.05
C LEU A 69 -18.60 -9.88 -0.84
N ASN A 70 -17.78 -10.94 -0.82
CA ASN A 70 -18.06 -12.17 -1.54
C ASN A 70 -19.38 -12.82 -1.11
N TYR A 71 -19.67 -12.85 0.20
CA TYR A 71 -20.95 -13.36 0.72
C TYR A 71 -22.16 -12.59 0.18
N ASN A 72 -22.00 -11.29 -0.12
CA ASN A 72 -23.04 -10.44 -0.68
C ASN A 72 -23.04 -10.42 -2.22
N GLY A 73 -22.29 -11.31 -2.89
CA GLY A 73 -22.22 -11.39 -4.35
C GLY A 73 -21.52 -10.21 -5.01
N VAL A 74 -20.67 -9.48 -4.28
CA VAL A 74 -19.86 -8.41 -4.85
C VAL A 74 -18.63 -9.03 -5.51
N GLU A 75 -18.63 -9.07 -6.84
CA GLU A 75 -17.58 -9.70 -7.65
C GLU A 75 -16.32 -8.84 -7.79
N GLU A 76 -16.47 -7.51 -7.74
CA GLU A 76 -15.38 -6.55 -7.89
C GLU A 76 -15.19 -5.72 -6.62
N ILE A 77 -13.93 -5.49 -6.23
CA ILE A 77 -13.62 -4.61 -5.10
C ILE A 77 -14.07 -3.18 -5.46
N PRO A 78 -14.93 -2.53 -4.65
CA PRO A 78 -15.35 -1.16 -4.91
C PRO A 78 -14.14 -0.22 -5.03
N SER A 79 -14.14 0.61 -6.08
CA SER A 79 -12.99 1.47 -6.44
C SER A 79 -12.48 2.36 -5.30
N ARG A 80 -13.36 2.76 -4.37
CA ARG A 80 -12.99 3.51 -3.14
C ARG A 80 -11.94 2.81 -2.27
N TYR A 81 -11.81 1.49 -2.34
CA TYR A 81 -10.83 0.70 -1.59
C TYR A 81 -9.55 0.44 -2.37
N ILE A 82 -9.51 0.79 -3.66
CA ILE A 82 -8.34 0.63 -4.53
C ILE A 82 -7.53 1.92 -4.46
N LEU A 83 -6.59 1.97 -3.54
CA LEU A 83 -5.68 3.11 -3.42
C LEU A 83 -4.69 3.13 -4.59
N ARG A 84 -4.29 4.32 -5.04
CA ARG A 84 -3.34 4.50 -6.15
C ARG A 84 -2.04 3.72 -5.97
N ARG A 85 -1.52 3.60 -4.74
CA ARG A 85 -0.30 2.81 -4.50
C ARG A 85 -0.41 1.32 -4.84
N TRP A 86 -1.63 0.80 -4.94
CA TRP A 86 -1.92 -0.59 -5.27
C TRP A 86 -2.25 -0.78 -6.75
N THR A 87 -2.33 0.29 -7.55
CA THR A 87 -2.56 0.17 -8.98
C THR A 87 -1.25 -0.12 -9.70
N ARG A 88 -1.31 -0.91 -10.78
CA ARG A 88 -0.15 -1.23 -11.63
C ARG A 88 0.56 0.04 -12.12
N ASP A 89 -0.23 1.05 -12.44
CA ASP A 89 0.24 2.30 -13.03
C ASP A 89 0.77 3.30 -11.98
N PHE A 90 0.87 2.88 -10.71
CA PHE A 90 1.44 3.69 -9.63
C PHE A 90 2.85 4.19 -9.99
N LYS A 91 3.71 3.31 -10.54
CA LYS A 91 5.08 3.68 -10.93
C LYS A 91 5.10 4.81 -11.96
N GLN A 92 4.22 4.76 -12.95
CA GLN A 92 4.14 5.77 -14.02
C GLN A 92 3.53 7.09 -13.51
N THR A 93 2.51 6.98 -12.68
CA THR A 93 1.80 8.13 -12.11
C THR A 93 2.67 8.87 -11.10
N PHE A 94 3.40 8.15 -10.24
CA PHE A 94 4.30 8.73 -9.25
C PHE A 94 5.39 9.60 -9.90
N ASN A 95 5.93 9.15 -11.04
CA ASN A 95 6.90 9.91 -11.83
C ASN A 95 6.28 11.18 -12.45
N GLN A 96 5.01 11.15 -12.86
CA GLN A 96 4.30 12.30 -13.46
C GLN A 96 3.84 13.34 -12.42
N PHE A 97 3.37 12.90 -11.25
CA PHE A 97 2.93 13.80 -10.18
C PHE A 97 4.10 14.63 -9.61
N HIS A 98 5.29 14.05 -9.54
CA HIS A 98 6.49 14.76 -9.08
C HIS A 98 7.08 15.75 -10.10
N ALA A 99 6.85 15.55 -11.40
CA ALA A 99 7.29 16.49 -12.43
C ALA A 99 6.46 17.80 -12.47
N SER A 100 5.31 17.86 -11.78
CA SER A 100 4.32 18.94 -11.93
C SER A 100 3.97 19.71 -10.64
N SER A 101 4.37 19.21 -9.46
CA SER A 101 4.17 19.94 -8.20
C SER A 101 5.34 20.88 -7.91
N ASN A 102 5.09 22.19 -7.79
CA ASN A 102 6.01 23.14 -7.16
C ASN A 102 6.39 22.57 -5.77
N ILE A 103 7.58 22.01 -5.67
CA ILE A 103 8.05 21.28 -4.50
C ILE A 103 8.33 22.31 -3.40
N ASP A 104 7.68 22.14 -2.25
CA ASP A 104 8.06 22.84 -1.03
C ASP A 104 9.43 22.31 -0.58
N THR A 105 10.48 23.02 -0.97
CA THR A 105 11.89 22.64 -0.83
C THR A 105 12.40 22.52 0.61
N TYR A 106 11.52 22.69 1.62
CA TYR A 106 11.88 22.68 3.04
C TYR A 106 11.61 21.35 3.76
N ASN A 107 11.01 20.34 3.10
CA ASN A 107 10.75 19.05 3.74
C ASN A 107 11.72 17.95 3.23
N PRO A 108 12.62 17.45 4.09
CA PRO A 108 13.62 16.43 3.72
C PRO A 108 13.02 15.13 3.14
N VAL A 109 11.82 14.75 3.56
CA VAL A 109 11.15 13.52 3.09
C VAL A 109 10.71 13.67 1.64
N HIS A 110 10.22 14.85 1.26
CA HIS A 110 9.82 15.13 -0.12
C HIS A 110 11.02 15.23 -1.06
N LEU A 111 12.13 15.82 -0.59
CA LEU A 111 13.38 15.90 -1.35
C LEU A 111 13.97 14.52 -1.61
N TYR A 112 14.07 13.68 -0.57
CA TYR A 112 14.57 12.31 -0.71
C TYR A 112 13.72 11.50 -1.69
N THR A 113 12.40 11.58 -1.54
CA THR A 113 11.46 10.87 -2.42
C THR A 113 11.63 11.31 -3.88
N HIS A 114 11.75 12.62 -4.12
CA HIS A 114 11.96 13.15 -5.47
C HIS A 114 13.29 12.70 -6.09
N LEU A 115 14.39 12.78 -5.33
CA LEU A 115 15.71 12.34 -5.78
C LEU A 115 15.72 10.84 -6.09
N PHE A 116 15.15 10.02 -5.21
CA PHE A 116 15.03 8.59 -5.41
C PHE A 116 14.26 8.27 -6.69
N ASN A 117 13.13 8.94 -6.92
CA ASN A 117 12.32 8.75 -8.12
C ASN A 117 13.02 9.18 -9.40
N SER A 118 13.76 10.29 -9.33
CA SER A 118 14.55 10.79 -10.46
C SER A 118 15.69 9.82 -10.81
N ALA A 119 16.21 9.10 -9.81
CA ALA A 119 17.25 8.10 -10.01
C ALA A 119 16.71 6.73 -10.50
N LEU A 120 15.43 6.41 -10.30
CA LEU A 120 14.85 5.11 -10.65
C LEU A 120 15.11 4.70 -12.12
N PRO A 121 14.90 5.55 -13.14
CA PRO A 121 15.18 5.16 -14.53
C PRO A 121 16.64 4.84 -14.78
N VAL A 122 17.56 5.54 -14.11
CA VAL A 122 19.01 5.29 -14.21
C VAL A 122 19.34 3.91 -13.62
N LEU A 123 18.71 3.55 -12.50
CA LEU A 123 18.86 2.22 -11.90
C LEU A 123 18.26 1.12 -12.80
N GLU A 124 17.08 1.36 -13.37
CA GLU A 124 16.37 0.40 -14.22
C GLU A 124 17.10 0.14 -15.55
N VAL A 125 17.73 1.14 -16.15
CA VAL A 125 18.55 1.00 -17.38
C VAL A 125 19.95 0.48 -17.04
N GLY A 126 20.57 1.00 -15.97
CA GLY A 126 21.90 0.60 -15.51
C GLY A 126 22.00 -0.89 -15.20
N ALA A 127 20.93 -1.51 -14.69
CA ALA A 127 20.91 -2.93 -14.36
C ALA A 127 20.74 -3.88 -15.58
N GLN A 128 20.58 -3.36 -16.81
CA GLN A 128 20.27 -4.18 -17.98
C GLN A 128 21.50 -4.83 -18.64
N SER A 129 22.69 -4.28 -18.43
CA SER A 129 23.94 -4.86 -18.94
C SER A 129 25.14 -4.44 -18.08
N GLN A 130 26.23 -5.20 -18.17
CA GLN A 130 27.48 -4.86 -17.49
C GLN A 130 28.02 -3.50 -17.93
N GLU A 131 27.86 -3.16 -19.22
CA GLU A 131 28.32 -1.89 -19.79
C GLU A 131 27.53 -0.70 -19.21
N HIS A 132 26.19 -0.78 -19.19
CA HIS A 132 25.35 0.26 -18.59
C HIS A 132 25.58 0.40 -17.09
N TYR A 133 25.81 -0.71 -16.39
CA TYR A 133 26.14 -0.70 -14.97
C TYR A 133 27.44 0.07 -14.69
N MET A 134 28.50 -0.21 -15.45
CA MET A 134 29.80 0.46 -15.29
C MET A 134 29.70 1.96 -15.54
N VAL A 135 28.93 2.38 -16.56
CA VAL A 135 28.68 3.80 -16.83
C VAL A 135 27.89 4.44 -15.68
N ALA A 136 26.79 3.83 -15.25
CA ALA A 136 25.95 4.37 -14.18
C ALA A 136 26.72 4.54 -12.86
N VAL A 137 27.53 3.56 -12.47
CA VAL A 137 28.33 3.63 -11.23
C VAL A 137 29.41 4.71 -11.33
N LYS A 138 30.09 4.84 -12.47
CA LYS A 138 31.11 5.88 -12.69
C LYS A 138 30.52 7.28 -12.55
N GLU A 139 29.40 7.54 -13.24
CA GLU A 139 28.75 8.85 -13.21
C GLU A 139 28.17 9.19 -11.83
N LEU A 140 27.62 8.20 -11.11
CA LEU A 140 27.14 8.38 -9.74
C LEU A 140 28.29 8.72 -8.78
N GLN A 141 29.45 8.08 -8.93
CA GLN A 141 30.62 8.40 -8.12
C GLN A 141 31.13 9.82 -8.40
N GLU A 142 31.22 10.21 -9.68
CA GLU A 142 31.61 11.58 -10.04
C GLU A 142 30.64 12.65 -9.52
N LEU A 143 29.35 12.32 -9.39
CA LEU A 143 28.36 13.20 -8.78
C LEU A 143 28.57 13.34 -7.27
N LEU A 144 28.89 12.25 -6.57
CA LEU A 144 29.22 12.28 -5.14
C LEU A 144 30.47 13.13 -4.89
N ASP A 145 31.51 12.94 -5.69
CA ASP A 145 32.77 13.69 -5.55
C ASP A 145 32.54 15.21 -5.74
N LYS A 146 31.58 15.62 -6.59
CA LYS A 146 31.22 17.04 -6.77
C LYS A 146 30.56 17.63 -5.52
N PHE A 147 29.68 16.87 -4.85
CA PHE A 147 29.04 17.34 -3.62
C PHE A 147 30.06 17.52 -2.49
N ASP A 148 31.02 16.60 -2.36
CA ASP A 148 32.10 16.73 -1.38
C ASP A 148 32.95 18.00 -1.62
N ILE A 149 33.14 18.41 -2.87
CA ILE A 149 33.88 19.65 -3.21
C ILE A 149 33.06 20.91 -2.91
N GLU A 150 31.75 20.88 -3.12
CA GLU A 150 30.86 22.01 -2.86
C GLU A 150 30.69 22.27 -1.36
N ASP A 151 30.58 21.21 -0.55
CA ASP A 151 30.52 21.32 0.91
C ASP A 151 31.82 21.91 1.48
N ASN A 152 32.98 21.50 0.95
CA ASN A 152 34.30 22.03 1.35
C ASN A 152 34.56 23.50 0.91
N LYS A 153 33.79 24.05 -0.03
CA LYS A 153 33.88 25.46 -0.43
C LYS A 153 32.97 26.39 0.37
N SER A 154 32.01 25.84 1.11
CA SER A 154 31.02 26.57 1.90
C SER A 154 31.42 26.78 3.37
N MET A 155 32.58 26.27 3.77
CA MET A 155 33.20 26.39 5.10
C MET A 155 34.40 27.32 5.06
#